data_AF-A0A534SZH9-F1
#
_entry.id   AF-A0A534SZH9-F1
#
_cell.length_a   1.000
_cell.length_b   1.000
_cell.length_c   1.000
_cell.angle_alpha   90.00
_cell.angle_beta   90.00
_cell.angle_gamma   90.00
#
_symmetry.space_group_name_H-M   'P 1'
#
loop_
_entity.id
_entity.type
_entity.pdbx_description
1 polymer ?
#
loop_
_entity_poly.entity_id
_entity_poly.type
_entity_poly.pdbx_seq_one_letter_code
_entity_poly.pdbx_strand_id
1 'polypeptide(L)'
;DGVILLDGDRLQPFGIMKESWVSGLFALGAATARYAPAGADPTADLVVWYDAVQAGEPYRADNPAIAEAAHQLTTWKSPYYQDGLIAADVAGHDEVPVLDVQGWTDSLFPEVEANALVNKLKRADGRWPVSVTVGDVGHAIAQNKASDWQPINAAANAFLDHYVLLGSRTRLASTFSARATTCDATVGALYKAGSWTALARARLHLAAAGGSQATTSAAGDPPGGAETDPVANGGTCIRLAPGQSSGVAMWDFPVAAGVVLLGAPVVTFGLTLSGTDAEVNTRLWDVAPDGSRTLVTRGAFRLAGSSGPTTVAYPLWGNGW
;
A
#
# COMPACT_ATOMS: atom_id res chain seq x y z
N ASP A 1 -5.17 -5.20 -3.13
CA ASP A 1 -4.62 -3.92 -3.60
C ASP A 1 -5.66 -3.12 -4.31
N GLY A 2 -6.21 -2.13 -3.61
CA GLY A 2 -7.11 -1.19 -4.25
C GLY A 2 -6.31 -0.33 -5.21
N VAL A 3 -6.89 -0.06 -6.39
CA VAL A 3 -6.49 1.11 -7.15
C VAL A 3 -6.74 2.31 -6.24
N ILE A 4 -5.69 3.08 -5.91
CA ILE A 4 -5.87 4.32 -5.14
C ILE A 4 -6.47 5.33 -6.11
N LEU A 5 -7.79 5.37 -6.16
CA LEU A 5 -8.52 6.34 -6.95
C LEU A 5 -8.61 7.68 -6.21
N LEU A 6 -8.73 8.75 -7.00
CA LEU A 6 -8.83 10.11 -6.49
C LEU A 6 -10.13 10.36 -5.70
N ASP A 7 -11.20 9.64 -6.02
CA ASP A 7 -12.49 9.69 -5.31
C ASP A 7 -12.51 8.84 -4.03
N GLY A 8 -11.48 7.99 -3.84
CA GLY A 8 -11.40 7.09 -2.71
C GLY A 8 -12.35 5.90 -2.78
N ASP A 9 -12.98 5.64 -3.94
CA ASP A 9 -13.70 4.39 -4.18
C ASP A 9 -12.69 3.24 -4.29
N ARG A 10 -12.94 2.15 -3.55
CA ARG A 10 -12.10 0.94 -3.55
C ARG A 10 -12.87 -0.29 -4.00
N LEU A 11 -14.09 -0.10 -4.49
CA LEU A 11 -14.98 -1.14 -4.98
C LEU A 11 -15.08 -1.10 -6.51
N GLN A 12 -14.76 0.03 -7.14
CA GLN A 12 -14.80 0.18 -8.59
C GLN A 12 -13.57 0.95 -9.13
N PRO A 13 -12.64 0.29 -9.87
CA PRO A 13 -12.60 -1.14 -10.11
C PRO A 13 -12.31 -1.91 -8.82
N PHE A 14 -12.83 -3.13 -8.71
CA PHE A 14 -12.53 -4.00 -7.59
C PHE A 14 -11.02 -4.26 -7.50
N GLY A 15 -10.49 -4.36 -6.28
CA GLY A 15 -9.05 -4.49 -6.04
C GLY A 15 -8.43 -5.78 -6.57
N ILE A 16 -7.10 -5.83 -6.62
CA ILE A 16 -6.30 -7.00 -7.06
C ILE A 16 -5.91 -7.84 -5.84
N MET A 17 -5.95 -9.17 -5.94
CA MET A 17 -5.53 -10.07 -4.85
C MET A 17 -4.02 -9.99 -4.63
N LYS A 18 -3.59 -9.80 -3.37
CA LYS A 18 -2.21 -10.09 -2.95
C LYS A 18 -2.06 -11.59 -2.77
N GLU A 19 -1.89 -12.34 -3.85
CA GLU A 19 -2.03 -13.79 -3.84
C GLU A 19 -1.22 -14.46 -2.72
N SER A 20 0.10 -14.25 -2.65
CA SER A 20 0.94 -14.90 -1.64
C SER A 20 0.55 -14.55 -0.20
N TRP A 21 0.12 -13.33 0.06
CA TRP A 21 -0.39 -12.93 1.37
C TRP A 21 -1.73 -13.55 1.71
N VAL A 22 -2.70 -13.47 0.79
CA VAL A 22 -4.06 -13.97 1.03
C VAL A 22 -4.03 -15.48 1.22
N SER A 23 -3.35 -16.22 0.34
CA SER A 23 -3.25 -17.68 0.42
C SER A 23 -2.40 -18.12 1.62
N GLY A 24 -1.31 -17.41 1.92
CA GLY A 24 -0.48 -17.67 3.11
C GLY A 24 -1.24 -17.48 4.42
N LEU A 25 -1.96 -16.36 4.59
CA LEU A 25 -2.76 -16.08 5.79
C LEU A 25 -3.96 -17.00 5.91
N PHE A 26 -4.62 -17.33 4.79
CA PHE A 26 -5.73 -18.29 4.78
C PHE A 26 -5.27 -19.66 5.27
N ALA A 27 -4.15 -20.17 4.75
CA ALA A 27 -3.57 -21.44 5.17
C ALA A 27 -3.11 -21.42 6.64
N LEU A 28 -2.47 -20.34 7.08
CA LEU A 28 -2.07 -20.18 8.49
C LEU A 28 -3.30 -20.24 9.41
N GLY A 29 -4.35 -19.49 9.10
CA GLY A 29 -5.58 -19.50 9.91
C GLY A 29 -6.31 -20.86 9.87
N ALA A 30 -6.26 -21.60 8.75
CA ALA A 30 -6.77 -22.97 8.72
C ALA A 30 -6.00 -23.91 9.67
N ALA A 31 -4.70 -23.68 9.83
CA ALA A 31 -3.84 -24.46 10.72
C ALA A 31 -3.93 -24.03 12.20
N THR A 32 -4.14 -22.75 12.49
CA THR A 32 -4.03 -22.18 13.85
C THR A 32 -5.35 -21.68 14.44
N ALA A 33 -6.42 -21.63 13.65
CA ALA A 33 -7.72 -21.09 14.06
C ALA A 33 -8.89 -22.00 13.61
N ARG A 34 -10.08 -21.42 13.52
CA ARG A 34 -11.32 -22.09 13.09
C ARG A 34 -12.02 -21.20 12.08
N TYR A 35 -12.26 -21.73 10.88
CA TYR A 35 -13.21 -21.15 9.94
C TYR A 35 -14.56 -21.83 10.13
N ALA A 36 -15.63 -21.06 9.94
CA ALA A 36 -16.94 -21.66 9.73
C ALA A 36 -16.87 -22.58 8.50
N PRO A 37 -17.63 -23.70 8.47
CA PRO A 37 -17.79 -24.46 7.25
C PRO A 37 -18.27 -23.56 6.10
N ALA A 38 -17.83 -23.84 4.87
CA ALA A 38 -18.24 -23.08 3.70
C ALA A 38 -19.77 -22.97 3.61
N GLY A 39 -20.29 -21.75 3.42
CA GLY A 39 -21.72 -21.45 3.34
C GLY A 39 -22.46 -21.40 4.68
N ALA A 40 -21.80 -21.69 5.81
CA ALA A 40 -22.48 -21.78 7.11
C ALA A 40 -22.68 -20.44 7.80
N ASP A 41 -21.77 -19.47 7.60
CA ASP A 41 -21.85 -18.13 8.19
C ASP A 41 -21.57 -17.06 7.13
N PRO A 42 -22.61 -16.43 6.54
CA PRO A 42 -22.43 -15.42 5.50
C PRO A 42 -21.72 -14.15 6.00
N THR A 43 -21.62 -13.93 7.32
CA THR A 43 -20.94 -12.74 7.89
C THR A 43 -19.42 -12.90 8.00
N ALA A 44 -18.93 -14.12 7.80
CA ALA A 44 -17.52 -14.49 7.90
C ALA A 44 -17.17 -15.74 7.07
N ASP A 45 -17.73 -15.87 5.86
CA ASP A 45 -17.53 -17.04 4.99
C ASP A 45 -16.17 -17.01 4.28
N LEU A 46 -15.09 -17.00 5.07
CA LEU A 46 -13.73 -16.84 4.58
C LEU A 46 -13.32 -17.93 3.58
N VAL A 47 -13.91 -19.12 3.66
CA VAL A 47 -13.63 -20.22 2.72
C VAL A 47 -14.20 -19.91 1.34
N VAL A 48 -15.49 -19.57 1.27
CA VAL A 48 -16.14 -19.23 -0.01
C VAL A 48 -15.57 -17.94 -0.60
N TRP A 49 -15.26 -16.94 0.24
CA TRP A 49 -14.64 -15.70 -0.21
C TRP A 49 -13.22 -15.92 -0.75
N TYR A 50 -12.42 -16.75 -0.08
CA TYR A 50 -11.08 -17.12 -0.54
C TYR A 50 -11.13 -17.83 -1.89
N ASP A 51 -11.96 -18.87 -2.02
CA ASP A 51 -12.11 -19.63 -3.27
C ASP A 51 -12.57 -18.71 -4.43
N ALA A 52 -13.48 -17.77 -4.15
CA ALA A 52 -13.98 -16.82 -5.13
C ALA A 52 -12.90 -15.83 -5.62
N VAL A 53 -12.05 -15.32 -4.73
CA VAL A 53 -10.95 -14.40 -5.10
C VAL A 53 -9.81 -15.16 -5.76
N GLN A 54 -9.48 -16.36 -5.29
CA GLN A 54 -8.42 -17.21 -5.84
C GLN A 54 -8.74 -17.70 -7.26
N ALA A 55 -10.02 -17.81 -7.63
CA ALA A 55 -10.45 -18.12 -9.00
C ALA A 55 -9.97 -17.07 -10.03
N GLY A 56 -9.53 -15.89 -9.57
CA GLY A 56 -8.92 -14.86 -10.40
C GLY A 56 -9.94 -14.02 -11.17
N GLU A 57 -9.44 -13.31 -12.19
CA GLU A 57 -10.25 -12.42 -13.00
C GLU A 57 -11.21 -13.14 -13.97
N PRO A 58 -12.32 -12.49 -14.34
CA PRO A 58 -12.82 -11.22 -13.80
C PRO A 58 -13.34 -11.39 -12.37
N TYR A 59 -13.01 -10.47 -11.44
CA TYR A 59 -13.77 -10.30 -10.19
C TYR A 59 -15.12 -9.70 -10.53
N ARG A 60 -15.96 -10.54 -11.14
CA ARG A 60 -17.35 -10.29 -11.48
C ARG A 60 -18.00 -9.62 -10.28
N ALA A 61 -18.36 -8.34 -10.41
CA ALA A 61 -19.19 -7.67 -9.41
C ALA A 61 -20.55 -8.40 -9.23
N ASP A 62 -20.91 -9.27 -10.19
CA ASP A 62 -22.02 -10.24 -10.14
C ASP A 62 -21.68 -11.57 -9.43
N ASN A 63 -20.44 -11.80 -8.98
CA ASN A 63 -20.13 -12.93 -8.12
C ASN A 63 -20.71 -12.67 -6.72
N PRO A 64 -21.74 -13.43 -6.28
CA PRO A 64 -22.42 -13.17 -5.02
C PRO A 64 -21.50 -13.31 -3.80
N ALA A 65 -20.47 -14.17 -3.88
CA ALA A 65 -19.50 -14.31 -2.80
C ALA A 65 -18.62 -13.06 -2.66
N ILE A 66 -18.19 -12.49 -3.79
CA ILE A 66 -17.39 -11.24 -3.80
C ILE A 66 -18.26 -10.05 -3.35
N ALA A 67 -19.50 -9.97 -3.83
CA ALA A 67 -20.43 -8.93 -3.43
C ALA A 67 -20.73 -8.99 -1.92
N GLU A 68 -20.96 -10.18 -1.36
CA GLU A 68 -21.19 -10.34 0.08
C GLU A 68 -19.92 -10.05 0.88
N ALA A 69 -18.76 -10.52 0.44
CA ALA A 69 -17.48 -10.19 1.09
C ALA A 69 -17.26 -8.67 1.13
N ALA A 70 -17.48 -7.98 0.01
CA ALA A 70 -17.36 -6.53 -0.09
C ALA A 70 -18.35 -5.82 0.85
N HIS A 71 -19.61 -6.26 0.87
CA HIS A 71 -20.63 -5.72 1.78
C HIS A 71 -20.24 -5.91 3.24
N GLN A 72 -19.83 -7.12 3.66
CA GLN A 72 -19.41 -7.39 5.04
C GLN A 72 -18.18 -6.55 5.43
N LEU A 73 -17.18 -6.47 4.55
CA LEU A 73 -15.95 -5.73 4.82
C LEU A 73 -16.21 -4.22 4.94
N THR A 74 -17.00 -3.66 4.04
CA THR A 74 -17.25 -2.21 4.02
C THR A 74 -18.26 -1.78 5.08
N THR A 75 -19.32 -2.55 5.32
CA THR A 75 -20.34 -2.20 6.31
C THR A 75 -19.88 -2.44 7.74
N TRP A 76 -19.20 -3.57 8.02
CA TRP A 76 -18.98 -4.02 9.42
C TRP A 76 -17.52 -4.10 9.85
N LYS A 77 -16.56 -4.14 8.92
CA LYS A 77 -15.16 -4.45 9.23
C LYS A 77 -14.17 -3.40 8.75
N SER A 78 -14.65 -2.24 8.32
CA SER A 78 -13.81 -1.15 7.85
C SER A 78 -14.20 0.17 8.49
N PRO A 79 -13.29 0.84 9.23
CA PRO A 79 -13.54 2.18 9.75
C PRO A 79 -13.63 3.23 8.63
N TYR A 80 -13.02 2.98 7.47
CA TYR A 80 -13.00 3.92 6.35
C TYR A 80 -14.40 4.23 5.81
N TYR A 81 -15.33 3.27 5.85
CA TYR A 81 -16.68 3.43 5.30
C TYR A 81 -17.71 3.86 6.35
N GLN A 82 -17.30 4.23 7.56
CA GLN A 82 -18.19 4.63 8.65
C GLN A 82 -18.50 6.13 8.67
N ASP A 83 -18.95 6.69 7.54
CA ASP A 83 -19.20 8.13 7.40
C ASP A 83 -20.18 8.68 8.44
N GLY A 84 -21.22 7.92 8.78
CA GLY A 84 -22.19 8.29 9.81
C GLY A 84 -21.57 8.38 11.22
N LEU A 85 -20.65 7.48 11.56
CA LEU A 85 -19.95 7.51 12.86
C LEU A 85 -18.98 8.68 12.91
N ILE A 86 -18.19 8.89 11.86
CA ILE A 86 -17.27 10.03 11.75
C ILE A 86 -18.04 11.35 11.90
N ALA A 87 -19.19 11.49 11.22
CA ALA A 87 -20.01 12.70 11.33
C ALA A 87 -20.61 12.89 12.74
N ALA A 88 -20.99 11.80 13.41
CA ALA A 88 -21.50 11.84 14.78
C ALA A 88 -20.42 12.29 15.76
N ASP A 89 -19.20 11.77 15.65
CA ASP A 89 -18.06 12.16 16.51
C ASP A 89 -17.76 13.66 16.35
N VAL A 90 -17.75 14.18 15.12
CA VAL A 90 -17.53 15.62 14.85
C VAL A 90 -18.65 16.47 15.46
N ALA A 91 -19.91 16.03 15.34
CA ALA A 91 -21.04 16.75 15.90
C ALA A 91 -21.05 16.74 17.44
N GLY A 92 -20.55 15.66 18.05
CA GLY A 92 -20.42 15.49 19.50
C GLY A 92 -19.18 16.14 20.11
N HIS A 93 -18.19 16.50 19.30
CA HIS A 93 -16.82 16.82 19.76
C HIS A 93 -16.17 15.65 20.51
N ASP A 94 -16.44 14.44 20.04
CA ASP A 94 -15.98 13.17 20.60
C ASP A 94 -14.87 12.54 19.74
N GLU A 95 -14.13 13.34 18.96
CA GLU A 95 -13.11 12.84 18.04
C GLU A 95 -12.03 12.04 18.79
N VAL A 96 -11.97 10.74 18.51
CA VAL A 96 -11.00 9.84 19.14
C VAL A 96 -9.59 10.14 18.61
N PRO A 97 -8.60 10.40 19.49
CA PRO A 97 -7.21 10.56 19.10
C PRO A 97 -6.66 9.31 18.41
N VAL A 98 -5.88 9.53 17.35
CA VAL A 98 -5.27 8.45 16.55
C VAL A 98 -3.76 8.69 16.46
N LEU A 99 -2.99 7.68 16.84
CA LEU A 99 -1.60 7.53 16.42
C LEU A 99 -1.55 6.36 15.44
N ASP A 100 -1.34 6.67 14.17
CA ASP A 100 -1.20 5.68 13.11
C ASP A 100 0.28 5.40 12.87
N VAL A 101 0.66 4.13 12.88
CA VAL A 101 2.01 3.65 12.59
C VAL A 101 1.91 2.74 11.38
N GLN A 102 2.63 3.08 10.31
CA GLN A 102 2.70 2.22 9.13
C GLN A 102 4.11 2.04 8.57
N GLY A 103 4.25 1.02 7.74
CA GLY A 103 5.46 0.72 6.99
C GLY A 103 5.47 1.32 5.60
N TRP A 104 6.59 1.87 5.18
CA TRP A 104 6.87 2.06 3.74
C TRP A 104 6.98 0.73 3.00
N THR A 105 7.51 -0.27 3.70
CA THR A 105 7.85 -1.59 3.18
C THR A 105 6.90 -2.68 3.70
N ASP A 106 5.83 -2.29 4.42
CA ASP A 106 4.74 -3.20 4.77
C ASP A 106 3.93 -3.50 3.50
N SER A 107 4.19 -4.68 2.93
CA SER A 107 3.52 -5.06 1.70
C SER A 107 2.14 -5.66 1.91
N LEU A 108 1.69 -5.85 3.15
CA LEU A 108 0.36 -6.34 3.49
C LEU A 108 -0.61 -5.18 3.72
N PHE A 109 -0.21 -4.19 4.51
CA PHE A 109 -0.95 -2.98 4.85
C PHE A 109 -0.12 -1.72 4.58
N PRO A 110 -0.01 -1.29 3.31
CA PRO A 110 0.82 -0.16 2.94
C PRO A 110 0.29 1.14 3.54
N GLU A 111 1.18 2.10 3.77
CA GLU A 111 0.90 3.38 4.41
C GLU A 111 -0.15 4.24 3.68
N VAL A 112 -0.35 4.01 2.39
CA VAL A 112 -1.41 4.65 1.60
C VAL A 112 -2.81 4.40 2.17
N GLU A 113 -3.03 3.23 2.78
CA GLU A 113 -4.31 2.85 3.38
C GLU A 113 -4.61 3.68 4.63
N ALA A 114 -3.61 3.81 5.51
CA ALA A 114 -3.67 4.67 6.69
C ALA A 114 -3.86 6.14 6.30
N ASN A 115 -3.06 6.64 5.37
CA ASN A 115 -3.14 8.03 4.93
C ASN A 115 -4.50 8.38 4.33
N ALA A 116 -5.15 7.45 3.63
CA ALA A 116 -6.50 7.67 3.12
C ALA A 116 -7.52 7.88 4.26
N LEU A 117 -7.48 7.07 5.31
CA LEU A 117 -8.34 7.24 6.49
C LEU A 117 -8.01 8.55 7.22
N VAL A 118 -6.74 8.84 7.45
CA VAL A 118 -6.30 10.08 8.12
C VAL A 118 -6.76 11.32 7.34
N ASN A 119 -6.60 11.32 6.02
CA ASN A 119 -7.10 12.40 5.17
C ASN A 119 -8.62 12.53 5.25
N LYS A 120 -9.34 11.42 5.38
CA LYS A 120 -10.80 11.42 5.55
C LYS A 120 -11.21 12.06 6.88
N LEU A 121 -10.58 11.66 7.99
CA LEU A 121 -10.81 12.25 9.32
C LEU A 121 -10.49 13.75 9.33
N LYS A 122 -9.33 14.15 8.78
CA LYS A 122 -8.93 15.57 8.69
C LYS A 122 -9.81 16.42 7.79
N ARG A 123 -10.49 15.82 6.79
CA ARG A 123 -11.50 16.52 5.99
C ARG A 123 -12.81 16.71 6.75
N ALA A 124 -13.19 15.75 7.59
CA ALA A 124 -14.38 15.85 8.45
C ALA A 124 -14.18 16.89 9.56
N ASP A 125 -13.02 16.88 10.22
CA ASP A 125 -12.57 17.94 11.12
C ASP A 125 -11.05 18.16 11.00
N GLY A 126 -10.63 19.36 10.60
CA GLY A 126 -9.22 19.72 10.51
C GLY A 126 -8.47 19.63 11.85
N ARG A 127 -9.20 19.68 12.97
CA ARG A 127 -8.65 19.57 14.33
C ARG A 127 -8.61 18.15 14.88
N TRP A 128 -9.13 17.15 14.15
CA TRP A 128 -9.13 15.74 14.60
C TRP A 128 -7.72 15.35 15.09
N PRO A 129 -7.55 14.85 16.33
CA PRO A 129 -6.24 14.61 16.92
C PRO A 129 -5.53 13.37 16.32
N VAL A 130 -5.00 13.53 15.12
CA VAL A 130 -4.30 12.45 14.38
C VAL A 130 -2.82 12.74 14.24
N SER A 131 -1.98 11.73 14.47
CA SER A 131 -0.56 11.71 14.11
C SER A 131 -0.24 10.47 13.28
N VAL A 132 0.72 10.58 12.37
CA VAL A 132 1.16 9.46 11.52
C VAL A 132 2.67 9.32 11.60
N THR A 133 3.16 8.11 11.81
CA THR A 133 4.59 7.79 11.74
C THR A 133 4.83 6.65 10.78
N VAL A 134 5.68 6.88 9.78
CA VAL A 134 6.02 5.88 8.77
C VAL A 134 7.52 5.61 8.75
N GLY A 135 7.89 4.33 8.64
CA GLY A 135 9.29 3.88 8.58
C GLY A 135 9.40 2.49 7.94
N ASP A 136 10.54 1.83 8.10
CA ASP A 136 10.79 0.48 7.58
C ASP A 136 10.35 -0.60 8.61
N VAL A 137 9.04 -0.66 8.85
CA VAL A 137 8.39 -1.51 9.85
C VAL A 137 7.13 -2.19 9.28
N GLY A 138 6.64 -3.23 9.96
CA GLY A 138 5.41 -3.93 9.57
C GLY A 138 5.68 -5.30 8.93
N HIS A 139 4.80 -5.76 8.07
CA HIS A 139 4.95 -7.05 7.41
C HIS A 139 6.05 -7.02 6.35
N ALA A 140 6.47 -8.21 5.89
CA ALA A 140 7.47 -8.32 4.85
C ALA A 140 7.14 -7.40 3.66
N ILE A 141 8.10 -6.74 3.03
CA ILE A 141 9.56 -6.93 3.19
C ILE A 141 10.20 -6.06 4.27
N ALA A 142 9.41 -5.41 5.13
CA ALA A 142 9.95 -4.53 6.16
C ALA A 142 11.04 -5.20 7.00
N GLN A 143 12.13 -4.47 7.21
CA GLN A 143 13.30 -4.98 7.95
C GLN A 143 13.08 -4.94 9.45
N ASN A 144 12.14 -4.11 9.94
CA ASN A 144 11.77 -4.03 11.35
C ASN A 144 12.97 -3.83 12.28
N LYS A 145 13.93 -2.99 11.87
CA LYS A 145 15.14 -2.74 12.66
C LYS A 145 14.73 -2.15 14.00
N ALA A 146 15.40 -2.56 15.07
CA ALA A 146 15.11 -2.03 16.40
C ALA A 146 15.23 -0.49 16.45
N SER A 147 16.16 0.08 15.66
CA SER A 147 16.37 1.52 15.49
C SER A 147 15.22 2.25 14.76
N ASP A 148 14.44 1.56 13.93
CA ASP A 148 13.19 2.08 13.36
C ASP A 148 12.08 2.08 14.42
N TRP A 149 11.95 0.98 15.18
CA TRP A 149 10.92 0.82 16.20
C TRP A 149 11.10 1.68 17.45
N GLN A 150 12.33 1.94 17.90
CA GLN A 150 12.60 2.72 19.11
C GLN A 150 11.90 4.10 19.15
N PRO A 151 12.07 4.99 18.13
CA PRO A 151 11.38 6.27 18.13
C PRO A 151 9.85 6.14 17.99
N ILE A 152 9.36 5.10 17.31
CA ILE A 152 7.93 4.81 17.18
C ILE A 152 7.34 4.43 18.53
N ASN A 153 7.97 3.51 19.26
CA ASN A 153 7.56 3.09 20.60
C ASN A 153 7.59 4.25 21.60
N ALA A 154 8.59 5.13 21.50
CA ALA A 154 8.64 6.34 22.32
C ALA A 154 7.45 7.28 22.01
N ALA A 155 7.08 7.44 20.73
CA ALA A 155 5.91 8.23 20.34
C ALA A 155 4.59 7.59 20.80
N ALA A 156 4.47 6.26 20.73
CA ALA A 156 3.31 5.51 21.21
C ALA A 156 3.13 5.63 22.72
N ASN A 157 4.22 5.49 23.49
CA ASN A 157 4.17 5.70 24.95
C ASN A 157 3.76 7.13 25.28
N ALA A 158 4.34 8.14 24.63
CA ALA A 158 3.95 9.54 24.84
C ALA A 158 2.48 9.81 24.48
N PHE A 159 1.96 9.16 23.43
CA PHE A 159 0.55 9.23 23.05
C PHE A 159 -0.37 8.65 24.13
N LEU A 160 -0.04 7.46 24.66
CA LEU A 160 -0.80 6.83 25.75
C LEU A 160 -0.72 7.64 27.05
N ASP A 161 0.46 8.17 27.40
CA ASP A 161 0.66 9.00 28.58
C ASP A 161 -0.21 10.27 28.55
N HIS A 162 -0.41 10.85 27.36
CA HIS A 162 -1.22 12.05 27.17
C HIS A 162 -2.73 11.76 27.16
N TYR A 163 -3.18 10.82 26.33
CA TYR A 163 -4.61 10.61 26.07
C TYR A 163 -5.26 9.58 26.99
N VAL A 164 -4.49 8.68 27.61
CA VAL A 164 -5.04 7.57 28.43
C VAL A 164 -4.68 7.74 29.90
N LEU A 165 -3.41 7.94 30.22
CA LEU A 165 -2.93 7.92 31.61
C LEU A 165 -3.05 9.27 32.34
N LEU A 166 -3.61 10.30 31.69
CA LEU A 166 -3.84 11.66 32.24
C LEU A 166 -2.58 12.35 32.82
N GLY A 167 -1.39 11.79 32.59
CA GLY A 167 -0.13 12.21 33.21
C GLY A 167 0.48 13.44 32.54
N SER A 168 0.14 13.71 31.28
CA SER A 168 0.59 14.89 30.54
C SER A 168 -0.57 15.80 30.17
N ARG A 169 -0.59 17.01 30.73
CA ARG A 169 -1.52 18.10 30.33
C ARG A 169 -1.05 18.86 29.09
N THR A 170 0.10 18.52 28.54
CA THR A 170 0.65 19.17 27.34
C THR A 170 -0.05 18.62 26.11
N ARG A 171 -0.82 19.46 25.42
CA ARG A 171 -1.46 19.09 24.15
C ARG A 171 -0.42 18.55 23.17
N LEU A 172 -0.56 17.30 22.76
CA LEU A 172 0.23 16.75 21.66
C LEU A 172 -0.27 17.34 20.34
N ALA A 173 0.59 18.08 19.66
CA ALA A 173 0.31 18.52 18.30
C ALA A 173 0.33 17.31 17.35
N SER A 174 -0.64 17.26 16.43
CA SER A 174 -0.62 16.37 15.28
C SER A 174 0.75 16.45 14.61
N THR A 175 1.47 15.34 14.57
CA THR A 175 2.78 15.26 13.92
C THR A 175 2.74 14.17 12.86
N PHE A 176 3.20 14.53 11.67
CA PHE A 176 3.42 13.59 10.58
C PHE A 176 4.91 13.37 10.45
N SER A 177 5.35 12.12 10.47
CA SER A 177 6.76 11.79 10.36
C SER A 177 7.00 10.58 9.47
N ALA A 178 8.14 10.63 8.79
CA ALA A 178 8.52 9.71 7.73
C ALA A 178 10.03 9.47 7.83
N ARG A 179 10.44 8.24 8.06
CA ARG A 179 11.85 7.86 8.06
C ARG A 179 12.19 7.20 6.74
N ALA A 180 13.25 7.63 6.07
CA ALA A 180 13.72 6.96 4.86
C ALA A 180 14.21 5.55 5.17
N THR A 181 13.82 4.60 4.33
CA THR A 181 14.25 3.21 4.30
C THR A 181 15.72 3.16 3.89
N THR A 182 16.50 2.31 4.56
CA THR A 182 17.85 1.94 4.12
C THR A 182 17.96 0.44 4.11
N CYS A 183 18.86 -0.13 3.31
CA CYS A 183 18.95 -1.57 3.12
C CYS A 183 20.17 -2.22 3.81
N ASP A 184 20.78 -1.50 4.74
CA ASP A 184 21.87 -1.95 5.61
C ASP A 184 21.42 -1.90 7.09
N ALA A 185 22.34 -2.02 8.04
CA ALA A 185 22.00 -1.99 9.47
C ALA A 185 21.63 -0.59 10.01
N THR A 186 21.76 0.47 9.20
CA THR A 186 21.49 1.85 9.62
C THR A 186 20.02 2.22 9.45
N VAL A 187 19.66 3.44 9.79
CA VAL A 187 18.33 4.01 9.52
C VAL A 187 18.48 5.31 8.75
N GLY A 188 17.56 5.58 7.83
CA GLY A 188 17.58 6.80 7.04
C GLY A 188 17.16 8.04 7.84
N ALA A 189 17.22 9.18 7.17
CA ALA A 189 16.83 10.46 7.73
C ALA A 189 15.34 10.47 8.15
N LEU A 190 15.04 11.14 9.26
CA LEU A 190 13.67 11.35 9.74
C LEU A 190 13.18 12.73 9.30
N TYR A 191 12.07 12.74 8.58
CA TYR A 191 11.35 13.93 8.15
C TYR A 191 10.12 14.13 9.03
N LYS A 192 9.81 15.38 9.36
CA LYS A 192 8.64 15.76 10.16
C LYS A 192 7.94 16.96 9.55
N ALA A 193 6.63 16.97 9.63
CA ALA A 193 5.80 18.08 9.19
C ALA A 193 4.47 18.15 9.97
N GLY A 194 3.78 19.28 9.87
CA GLY A 194 2.43 19.46 10.44
C GLY A 194 1.30 18.85 9.59
N SER A 195 1.61 18.39 8.37
CA SER A 195 0.69 17.67 7.49
C SER A 195 1.46 16.66 6.64
N TRP A 196 0.77 15.61 6.17
CA TRP A 196 1.37 14.60 5.30
C TRP A 196 1.96 15.21 4.01
N THR A 197 1.21 16.10 3.35
CA THR A 197 1.64 16.74 2.10
C THR A 197 2.85 17.65 2.26
N ALA A 198 3.15 18.11 3.47
CA ALA A 198 4.31 18.97 3.75
C ALA A 198 5.60 18.17 4.02
N LEU A 199 5.55 16.83 4.06
CA LEU A 199 6.75 15.99 4.14
C LEU A 199 7.58 16.08 2.84
N ALA A 200 6.92 16.04 1.68
CA ALA A 200 7.53 16.23 0.38
C ALA A 200 7.52 17.73 -0.01
N ARG A 201 8.69 18.28 -0.34
CA ARG A 201 8.85 19.72 -0.64
C ARG A 201 8.68 20.08 -2.10
N ALA A 202 8.77 19.10 -2.99
CA ALA A 202 8.68 19.27 -4.43
C ALA A 202 8.25 17.95 -5.10
N ARG A 203 7.86 18.02 -6.37
CA ARG A 203 7.65 16.86 -7.23
C ARG A 203 8.75 16.80 -8.28
N LEU A 204 9.39 15.65 -8.41
CA LEU A 204 10.33 15.36 -9.49
C LEU A 204 9.58 14.65 -10.61
N HIS A 205 9.65 15.21 -11.82
CA HIS A 205 9.11 14.57 -13.02
C HIS A 205 10.27 13.95 -13.80
N LEU A 206 10.20 12.65 -14.01
CA LEU A 206 11.16 11.90 -14.81
C LEU A 206 10.46 11.36 -16.05
N ALA A 207 11.15 11.43 -17.18
CA ALA A 207 10.71 10.82 -18.44
C ALA A 207 11.69 9.70 -18.79
N ALA A 208 11.14 8.53 -19.11
CA ALA A 208 11.92 7.40 -19.56
C ALA A 208 12.62 7.73 -20.89
N ALA A 209 13.84 7.23 -21.05
CA ALA A 209 14.43 7.08 -22.37
C ALA A 209 13.93 5.77 -23.01
N GLY A 210 13.74 5.78 -24.34
CA GLY A 210 13.35 4.58 -25.10
C GLY A 210 12.00 4.72 -25.81
N GLY A 211 11.66 3.68 -26.59
CA GLY A 211 10.42 3.60 -27.36
C GLY A 211 9.38 2.67 -26.74
N SER A 212 8.35 2.38 -27.52
CA SER A 212 7.32 1.41 -27.16
C SER A 212 7.91 0.02 -26.93
N GLN A 213 7.45 -0.65 -25.89
CA GLN A 213 7.72 -2.07 -25.63
C GLN A 213 6.41 -2.82 -25.53
N ALA A 214 6.48 -4.15 -25.60
CA ALA A 214 5.32 -5.03 -25.51
C ALA A 214 5.45 -5.99 -24.33
N THR A 215 4.33 -6.30 -23.71
CA THR A 215 4.18 -7.36 -22.71
C THR A 215 2.83 -8.04 -22.94
N THR A 216 2.55 -9.12 -22.22
CA THR A 216 1.29 -9.84 -22.31
C THR A 216 0.77 -10.13 -20.90
N SER A 217 -0.52 -10.49 -20.77
CA SER A 217 -1.10 -10.87 -19.48
C SER A 217 -0.56 -12.19 -18.94
N ALA A 218 0.09 -13.01 -19.78
CA ALA A 218 0.79 -14.20 -19.30
C ALA A 218 2.05 -13.79 -18.53
N ALA A 219 2.33 -14.47 -17.42
CA ALA A 219 3.53 -14.22 -16.63
C ALA A 219 4.80 -14.42 -17.49
N GLY A 220 5.39 -13.30 -17.92
CA GLY A 220 6.57 -13.29 -18.79
C GLY A 220 7.90 -13.54 -18.04
N ASP A 221 7.90 -13.34 -16.72
CA ASP A 221 9.05 -13.52 -15.83
C ASP A 221 8.65 -14.25 -14.52
N PRO A 222 8.33 -15.56 -14.55
CA PRO A 222 8.05 -16.30 -13.34
C PRO A 222 9.19 -16.27 -12.29
N PRO A 223 10.49 -16.39 -12.68
CA PRO A 223 11.60 -16.25 -11.73
C PRO A 223 11.62 -14.89 -11.04
N GLY A 224 11.54 -13.78 -11.78
CA GLY A 224 11.49 -12.46 -11.17
C GLY A 224 10.22 -12.21 -10.36
N GLY A 225 9.11 -12.87 -10.69
CA GLY A 225 7.93 -12.96 -9.81
C GLY A 225 8.28 -13.57 -8.45
N ALA A 226 8.88 -14.76 -8.46
CA ALA A 226 9.29 -15.47 -7.25
C ALA A 226 10.34 -14.72 -6.43
N GLU A 227 11.34 -14.10 -7.06
CA GLU A 227 12.40 -13.32 -6.39
C GLU A 227 11.88 -12.01 -5.77
N THR A 228 10.69 -11.55 -6.15
CA THR A 228 10.09 -10.31 -5.63
C THR A 228 8.84 -10.53 -4.79
N ASP A 229 8.49 -11.80 -4.53
CA ASP A 229 7.41 -12.16 -3.62
C ASP A 229 7.80 -11.77 -2.18
N PRO A 230 7.03 -10.91 -1.51
CA PRO A 230 7.36 -10.46 -0.16
C PRO A 230 7.28 -11.58 0.87
N VAL A 231 6.39 -12.57 0.70
CA VAL A 231 6.21 -13.66 1.65
C VAL A 231 7.38 -14.64 1.54
N ALA A 232 7.86 -14.90 0.33
CA ALA A 232 8.99 -15.79 0.10
C ALA A 232 10.36 -15.16 0.42
N ASN A 233 10.52 -13.84 0.26
CA ASN A 233 11.81 -13.14 0.35
C ASN A 233 11.85 -12.06 1.45
N GLY A 234 11.00 -12.17 2.48
CA GLY A 234 10.80 -11.14 3.50
C GLY A 234 12.01 -10.83 4.38
N GLY A 235 11.95 -9.68 5.07
CA GLY A 235 12.89 -9.30 6.13
C GLY A 235 14.17 -8.59 5.67
N THR A 236 14.35 -8.39 4.36
CA THR A 236 15.42 -7.56 3.79
C THR A 236 14.92 -6.84 2.54
N CYS A 237 15.62 -5.79 2.12
CA CYS A 237 15.35 -5.19 0.82
C CYS A 237 15.52 -6.21 -0.30
N ILE A 238 14.53 -6.28 -1.20
CA ILE A 238 14.60 -7.10 -2.41
C ILE A 238 15.67 -6.52 -3.34
N ARG A 239 16.67 -7.32 -3.67
CA ARG A 239 17.77 -6.98 -4.58
C ARG A 239 17.89 -8.03 -5.68
N LEU A 240 17.94 -7.58 -6.92
CA LEU A 240 18.16 -8.42 -8.08
C LEU A 240 19.52 -8.12 -8.72
N ALA A 241 20.14 -9.16 -9.27
CA ALA A 241 21.34 -9.03 -10.07
C ALA A 241 21.08 -8.16 -11.34
N PRO A 242 22.15 -7.62 -11.95
CA PRO A 242 22.04 -6.94 -13.23
C PRO A 242 21.41 -7.84 -14.29
N GLY A 243 20.48 -7.31 -15.06
CA GLY A 243 19.85 -8.06 -16.15
C GLY A 243 18.48 -7.52 -16.55
N GLN A 244 18.03 -7.98 -17.71
CA GLN A 244 16.67 -7.75 -18.18
C GLN A 244 15.79 -8.91 -17.71
N SER A 245 14.64 -8.59 -17.14
CA SER A 245 13.55 -9.55 -16.93
C SER A 245 12.87 -9.84 -18.28
N SER A 246 12.66 -11.11 -18.62
CA SER A 246 11.99 -11.49 -19.87
C SER A 246 10.50 -11.15 -19.84
N GLY A 247 9.91 -10.78 -20.97
CA GLY A 247 8.45 -10.61 -21.08
C GLY A 247 7.84 -9.47 -20.26
N VAL A 248 8.66 -8.63 -19.61
CA VAL A 248 8.23 -7.38 -18.98
C VAL A 248 8.76 -6.19 -19.77
N ALA A 249 7.99 -5.11 -19.77
CA ALA A 249 8.44 -3.86 -20.34
C ALA A 249 9.20 -3.04 -19.30
N MET A 250 10.40 -2.56 -19.65
CA MET A 250 11.29 -1.85 -18.73
C MET A 250 11.89 -0.63 -19.38
N TRP A 251 11.97 0.45 -18.61
CA TRP A 251 12.56 1.69 -19.04
C TRP A 251 13.40 2.29 -17.93
N ASP A 252 14.51 2.93 -18.34
CA ASP A 252 15.38 3.65 -17.44
C ASP A 252 15.05 5.14 -17.45
N PHE A 253 15.14 5.75 -16.28
CA PHE A 253 14.92 7.17 -16.07
C PHE A 253 16.24 7.85 -15.70
N PRO A 254 16.70 8.86 -16.46
CA PRO A 254 17.91 9.58 -16.09
C PRO A 254 17.64 10.42 -14.83
N VAL A 255 18.45 10.22 -13.80
CA VAL A 255 18.40 11.00 -12.55
C VAL A 255 19.66 11.86 -12.46
N ALA A 256 19.50 13.18 -12.53
CA ALA A 256 20.62 14.12 -12.64
C ALA A 256 21.40 14.35 -11.33
N ALA A 257 20.76 14.10 -10.18
CA ALA A 257 21.34 14.25 -8.85
C ALA A 257 20.62 13.34 -7.86
N GLY A 258 21.28 13.02 -6.74
CA GLY A 258 20.64 12.27 -5.65
C GLY A 258 19.39 12.99 -5.15
N VAL A 259 18.30 12.24 -5.03
CA VAL A 259 17.02 12.72 -4.51
C VAL A 259 16.52 11.75 -3.45
N VAL A 260 15.73 12.28 -2.51
CA VAL A 260 14.98 11.45 -1.57
C VAL A 260 13.53 11.46 -1.99
N LEU A 261 13.00 10.28 -2.26
CA LEU A 261 11.58 10.03 -2.45
C LEU A 261 10.91 9.98 -1.07
N LEU A 262 9.80 10.71 -0.90
CA LEU A 262 8.90 10.54 0.24
C LEU A 262 7.46 10.56 -0.28
N GLY A 263 6.74 9.46 -0.06
CA GLY A 263 5.35 9.29 -0.47
C GLY A 263 5.20 8.42 -1.72
N ALA A 264 4.05 8.51 -2.38
CA ALA A 264 3.65 7.65 -3.50
C ALA A 264 4.05 8.26 -4.86
N PRO A 265 5.02 7.66 -5.59
CA PRO A 265 5.27 8.01 -6.98
C PRO A 265 4.05 7.74 -7.85
N VAL A 266 3.84 8.56 -8.89
CA VAL A 266 2.82 8.31 -9.90
C VAL A 266 3.51 7.90 -11.19
N VAL A 267 3.10 6.76 -11.75
CA VAL A 267 3.53 6.34 -13.09
C VAL A 267 2.51 6.81 -14.11
N THR A 268 2.97 7.26 -15.28
CA THR A 268 2.10 7.66 -16.40
C THR A 268 2.67 7.11 -17.69
N PHE A 269 1.85 6.43 -18.48
CA PHE A 269 2.25 5.85 -19.75
C PHE A 269 1.06 5.72 -20.70
N GLY A 270 1.36 5.78 -22.00
CA GLY A 270 0.43 5.36 -23.04
C GLY A 270 0.55 3.86 -23.28
N LEU A 271 -0.57 3.20 -23.54
CA LEU A 271 -0.60 1.78 -23.90
C LEU A 271 -1.65 1.53 -24.98
N THR A 272 -1.45 0.48 -25.78
CA THR A 272 -2.47 -0.03 -26.70
C THR A 272 -2.92 -1.39 -26.20
N LEU A 273 -4.16 -1.50 -25.74
CA LEU A 273 -4.70 -2.73 -25.17
C LEU A 273 -5.22 -3.64 -26.29
N SER A 274 -4.70 -4.86 -26.35
CA SER A 274 -5.24 -5.95 -27.16
C SER A 274 -6.20 -6.79 -26.32
N GLY A 275 -7.39 -6.26 -26.03
CA GLY A 275 -8.38 -6.89 -25.15
C GLY A 275 -9.35 -5.89 -24.54
N THR A 276 -10.10 -6.31 -23.52
CA THR A 276 -11.04 -5.46 -22.77
C THR A 276 -10.66 -5.26 -21.30
N ASP A 277 -9.66 -5.99 -20.83
CA ASP A 277 -9.12 -5.88 -19.48
C ASP A 277 -7.60 -6.11 -19.47
N ALA A 278 -6.94 -5.60 -18.42
CA ALA A 278 -5.59 -5.94 -18.07
C ALA A 278 -5.32 -5.64 -16.60
N GLU A 279 -4.47 -6.45 -15.98
CA GLU A 279 -3.77 -6.08 -14.75
C GLU A 279 -2.38 -5.57 -15.12
N VAL A 280 -2.06 -4.35 -14.71
CA VAL A 280 -0.75 -3.75 -14.90
C VAL A 280 -0.02 -3.73 -13.56
N ASN A 281 0.97 -4.60 -13.45
CA ASN A 281 1.87 -4.66 -12.30
C ASN A 281 3.15 -3.88 -12.61
N THR A 282 3.49 -2.95 -11.72
CA THR A 282 4.62 -2.04 -11.87
C THR A 282 5.56 -2.13 -10.69
N ARG A 283 6.85 -2.02 -10.97
CA ARG A 283 7.92 -1.96 -9.99
C ARG A 283 8.83 -0.79 -10.34
N LEU A 284 9.17 0.02 -9.36
CA LEU A 284 10.21 1.03 -9.46
C LEU A 284 11.47 0.49 -8.77
N TRP A 285 12.59 0.56 -9.48
CA TRP A 285 13.88 0.05 -9.02
C TRP A 285 14.88 1.20 -8.88
N ASP A 286 15.71 1.13 -7.85
CA ASP A 286 16.95 1.90 -7.76
C ASP A 286 18.06 1.05 -8.37
N VAL A 287 18.70 1.58 -9.41
CA VAL A 287 19.70 0.86 -10.22
C VAL A 287 21.08 1.38 -9.89
N ALA A 288 21.90 0.54 -9.29
CA ALA A 288 23.28 0.88 -8.94
C ALA A 288 24.18 0.94 -10.19
N PRO A 289 25.37 1.56 -10.10
CA PRO A 289 26.30 1.65 -11.25
C PRO A 289 26.76 0.30 -11.81
N ASP A 290 26.73 -0.76 -11.02
CA ASP A 290 27.04 -2.13 -11.45
C ASP A 290 25.85 -2.83 -12.15
N GLY A 291 24.71 -2.16 -12.23
CA GLY A 291 23.45 -2.63 -12.82
C GLY A 291 22.56 -3.43 -11.86
N SER A 292 22.99 -3.65 -10.61
CA SER A 292 22.14 -4.31 -9.61
C SER A 292 20.95 -3.42 -9.25
N ARG A 293 19.82 -4.04 -8.91
CA ARG A 293 18.54 -3.34 -8.77
C ARG A 293 17.96 -3.60 -7.39
N THR A 294 17.59 -2.55 -6.66
CA THR A 294 16.87 -2.66 -5.38
C THR A 294 15.44 -2.16 -5.53
N LEU A 295 14.46 -2.93 -5.05
CA LEU A 295 13.05 -2.57 -5.20
C LEU A 295 12.75 -1.35 -4.34
N VAL A 296 12.41 -0.23 -4.98
CA VAL A 296 11.98 0.99 -4.30
C VAL A 296 10.51 0.86 -3.95
N THR A 297 9.64 0.64 -4.92
CA THR A 297 8.21 0.46 -4.65
C THR A 297 7.55 -0.29 -5.78
N ARG A 298 6.27 -0.62 -5.59
CA ARG A 298 5.45 -1.30 -6.59
C ARG A 298 4.01 -0.81 -6.51
N GLY A 299 3.24 -1.17 -7.52
CA GLY A 299 1.81 -0.91 -7.57
C GLY A 299 1.16 -1.79 -8.61
N ALA A 300 -0.14 -1.96 -8.47
CA ALA A 300 -0.96 -2.74 -9.37
C ALA A 300 -2.17 -1.89 -9.79
N PHE A 301 -2.50 -1.91 -11.07
CA PHE A 301 -3.60 -1.16 -11.64
C PHE A 301 -4.45 -2.06 -12.51
N ARG A 302 -5.77 -2.01 -12.30
CA ARG A 302 -6.72 -2.70 -13.16
C ARG A 302 -7.21 -1.75 -14.24
N LEU A 303 -6.95 -2.12 -15.48
CA LEU A 303 -7.51 -1.48 -16.64
C LEU A 303 -8.72 -2.29 -17.11
N ALA A 304 -9.86 -1.62 -17.24
CA ALA A 304 -11.05 -2.18 -17.88
C ALA A 304 -11.54 -1.18 -18.94
N GLY A 305 -11.86 -1.64 -20.14
CA GLY A 305 -12.25 -0.75 -21.23
C GLY A 305 -12.35 -1.43 -22.59
N SER A 306 -12.34 -0.62 -23.65
CA SER A 306 -12.28 -1.13 -25.03
C SER A 306 -10.83 -1.32 -25.46
N SER A 307 -10.62 -2.20 -26.43
CA SER A 307 -9.32 -2.36 -27.07
C SER A 307 -8.89 -1.08 -27.77
N GLY A 308 -7.58 -0.89 -27.89
CA GLY A 308 -6.98 0.26 -28.56
C GLY A 308 -6.16 1.17 -27.64
N PRO A 309 -5.77 2.36 -28.13
CA PRO A 309 -4.90 3.28 -27.41
C PRO A 309 -5.59 3.90 -26.20
N THR A 310 -4.90 3.97 -25.08
CA THR A 310 -5.32 4.69 -23.88
C THR A 310 -4.10 5.26 -23.14
N THR A 311 -4.34 6.19 -22.21
CA THR A 311 -3.32 6.71 -21.29
C THR A 311 -3.73 6.35 -19.88
N VAL A 312 -2.79 5.82 -19.12
CA VAL A 312 -3.00 5.40 -17.74
C VAL A 312 -2.06 6.19 -16.83
N ALA A 313 -2.60 6.63 -15.70
CA ALA A 313 -1.83 7.20 -14.61
C ALA A 313 -2.39 6.68 -13.29
N TYR A 314 -1.51 6.14 -12.43
CA TYR A 314 -1.88 5.70 -11.09
C TYR A 314 -0.70 5.79 -10.13
N PRO A 315 -0.97 5.99 -8.83
CA PRO A 315 0.08 5.96 -7.82
C PRO A 315 0.56 4.53 -7.55
N LEU A 316 1.86 4.39 -7.34
CA LEU A 316 2.45 3.22 -6.70
C LEU A 316 2.22 3.32 -5.18
N TRP A 317 2.54 2.26 -4.43
CA TRP A 317 2.66 2.39 -2.97
C TRP A 317 3.74 3.42 -2.64
N GLY A 318 3.61 4.11 -1.51
CA GLY A 318 4.64 5.08 -1.14
C GLY A 318 5.86 4.42 -0.53
N ASN A 319 6.96 5.15 -0.59
CA ASN A 319 8.17 4.81 0.15
C ASN A 319 8.86 6.11 0.61
N GLY A 320 9.72 5.98 1.62
CA GLY A 320 10.80 6.90 1.89
C GLY A 320 12.10 6.29 1.37
N TRP A 321 12.63 6.72 0.24
CA TRP A 321 13.83 6.15 -0.38
C TRP A 321 14.88 7.23 -0.64
#